data_AF-A0A381QPN6-F1
#
_entry.id   AF-A0A381QPN6-F1
#
_cell.length_a   1.000
_cell.length_b   1.000
_cell.length_c   1.000
_cell.angle_alpha   90.00
_cell.angle_beta   90.00
_cell.angle_gamma   90.00
#
_symmetry.space_group_name_H-M   'P 1'
#
loop_
_entity.id
_entity.type
_entity.pdbx_description
1 polymer ?
#
loop_
_entity_poly.entity_id
_entity_poly.type
_entity_poly.pdbx_seq_one_letter_code
_entity_poly.pdbx_strand_id
1 'polypeptide(L)'
;MAILTHQKQDNNLVTHFLRTIHYQSSTGNKPYGNTLNILSAIFEAAGQKHLLYLVKLRKLWFEEVDAFLAKNSYPRNISVLSQFTVNNNVIQECLKANSHTDILNALKKLNGETFKHLKQIKARLQKILKRTLSSEELEFLGQKLHFKPHQTILHLTVYDGGIAQALRFETEAYLRMFNRLLPELKLNNIQCHVGDLGQTQFDQQHVGLLAKDWHIVTPPEVHLRCSPAFLHRVSRGHAVLVLYVNSKEEMDLLKRTPGADWLLQNLHQKLPELRDVIQRIGFALKHELDLEQIRLR
;
A
#
# COMPACT_ATOMS: atom_id res chain seq x y z
N MET A 1 -7.78 -27.72 22.64
CA MET A 1 -7.51 -26.54 23.48
C MET A 1 -6.47 -25.57 22.90
N ALA A 2 -5.66 -25.92 21.90
CA ALA A 2 -4.63 -25.02 21.33
C ALA A 2 -5.16 -23.86 20.44
N ILE A 3 -6.36 -24.00 19.86
CA ILE A 3 -6.94 -22.99 18.93
C ILE A 3 -7.44 -21.74 19.69
N LEU A 4 -7.95 -21.92 20.91
CA LEU A 4 -8.44 -20.84 21.78
C LEU A 4 -7.30 -19.98 22.35
N THR A 5 -6.13 -20.56 22.56
CA THR A 5 -4.92 -19.85 23.04
C THR A 5 -4.32 -18.95 21.98
N HIS A 6 -4.29 -19.37 20.71
CA HIS A 6 -3.85 -18.51 19.60
C HIS A 6 -4.81 -17.35 19.34
N GLN A 7 -6.14 -17.59 19.35
CA GLN A 7 -7.13 -16.52 19.24
C GLN A 7 -7.03 -15.48 20.38
N LYS A 8 -6.71 -15.92 21.61
CA LYS A 8 -6.47 -15.01 22.74
C LYS A 8 -5.18 -14.20 22.57
N GLN A 9 -4.11 -14.79 22.05
CA GLN A 9 -2.85 -14.09 21.76
C GLN A 9 -3.04 -13.05 20.65
N ASP A 10 -3.71 -13.41 19.56
CA ASP A 10 -3.97 -12.50 18.44
C ASP A 10 -4.90 -11.34 18.85
N ASN A 11 -5.95 -11.61 19.64
CA ASN A 11 -6.80 -10.56 20.20
C ASN A 11 -6.03 -9.62 21.15
N ASN A 12 -5.07 -10.15 21.91
CA ASN A 12 -4.21 -9.33 22.76
C ASN A 12 -3.24 -8.46 21.94
N LEU A 13 -2.69 -8.97 20.84
CA LEU A 13 -1.82 -8.21 19.93
C LEU A 13 -2.59 -7.09 19.24
N VAL A 14 -3.80 -7.37 18.73
CA VAL A 14 -4.68 -6.36 18.12
C VAL A 14 -5.06 -5.31 19.16
N THR A 15 -5.46 -5.71 20.37
CA THR A 15 -5.83 -4.77 21.43
C THR A 15 -4.64 -3.91 21.88
N HIS A 16 -3.45 -4.50 21.98
CA HIS A 16 -2.21 -3.78 22.31
C HIS A 16 -1.85 -2.78 21.22
N PHE A 17 -1.91 -3.20 19.95
CA PHE A 17 -1.63 -2.34 18.81
C PHE A 17 -2.63 -1.18 18.74
N LEU A 18 -3.93 -1.44 18.86
CA LEU A 18 -4.99 -0.42 18.94
C LEU A 18 -4.77 0.59 20.08
N ARG A 19 -4.29 0.11 21.25
CA ARG A 19 -3.91 0.99 22.37
C ARG A 19 -2.66 1.83 22.07
N THR A 20 -1.69 1.26 21.38
CA THR A 20 -0.44 1.95 20.99
C THR A 20 -0.70 3.08 20.00
N ILE A 21 -1.74 2.93 19.18
CA ILE A 21 -2.18 3.97 18.24
C ILE A 21 -3.21 4.95 18.82
N HIS A 22 -3.50 4.89 20.12
CA HIS A 22 -4.50 5.72 20.81
C HIS A 22 -5.90 5.68 20.16
N TYR A 23 -6.26 4.56 19.52
CA TYR A 23 -7.59 4.42 18.93
C TYR A 23 -8.64 4.32 20.04
N GLN A 24 -9.50 5.33 20.15
CA GLN A 24 -10.66 5.33 21.03
C GLN A 24 -11.92 5.11 20.21
N SER A 25 -12.58 3.96 20.39
CA SER A 25 -13.91 3.75 19.80
C SER A 25 -14.86 4.81 20.35
N SER A 26 -15.42 5.65 19.48
CA SER A 26 -16.47 6.59 19.87
C SER A 26 -17.60 5.84 20.56
N THR A 27 -17.95 6.29 21.75
CA THR A 27 -18.90 5.68 22.68
C THR A 27 -20.24 5.35 22.02
N GLY A 28 -20.58 4.07 22.05
CA GLY A 28 -21.90 3.54 21.65
C GLY A 28 -21.75 2.13 21.12
N ASN A 29 -22.40 1.16 21.76
CA ASN A 29 -22.47 -0.25 21.35
C ASN A 29 -22.92 -0.39 19.88
N LYS A 30 -21.96 -0.34 18.95
CA LYS A 30 -22.10 -0.85 17.60
C LYS A 30 -20.94 -1.82 17.37
N PRO A 31 -21.20 -3.13 17.23
CA PRO A 31 -20.16 -4.04 16.81
C PRO A 31 -19.83 -3.61 15.37
N TYR A 32 -18.59 -3.19 15.13
CA TYR A 32 -18.12 -2.82 13.78
C TYR A 32 -18.78 -1.57 13.18
N GLY A 33 -18.60 -0.41 13.81
CA GLY A 33 -18.82 0.88 13.13
C GLY A 33 -17.90 0.98 11.91
N ASN A 34 -18.42 0.59 10.74
CA ASN A 34 -17.81 0.47 9.41
C ASN A 34 -16.33 0.00 9.45
N THR A 35 -16.10 -1.30 9.21
CA THR A 35 -14.77 -1.94 9.11
C THR A 35 -13.75 -1.10 8.31
N LEU A 36 -14.21 -0.37 7.28
CA LEU A 36 -13.37 0.51 6.47
C LEU A 36 -12.84 1.74 7.23
N ASN A 37 -13.65 2.33 8.12
CA ASN A 37 -13.23 3.43 8.98
C ASN A 37 -12.20 2.97 10.02
N ILE A 38 -12.39 1.76 10.56
CA ILE A 38 -11.46 1.14 11.51
C ILE A 38 -10.12 0.85 10.82
N LEU A 39 -10.15 0.25 9.64
CA LEU A 39 -8.95 -0.01 8.83
C LEU A 39 -8.24 1.28 8.43
N SER A 40 -9.00 2.32 8.06
CA SER A 40 -8.43 3.63 7.76
C SER A 40 -7.70 4.22 8.98
N ALA A 41 -8.32 4.18 10.16
CA ALA A 41 -7.71 4.67 11.40
C ALA A 41 -6.46 3.86 11.79
N ILE A 42 -6.51 2.53 11.63
CA ILE A 42 -5.37 1.64 11.84
C ILE A 42 -4.21 1.98 10.89
N PHE A 43 -4.49 2.06 9.59
CA PHE A 43 -3.45 2.37 8.61
C PHE A 43 -2.90 3.77 8.78
N GLU A 44 -3.73 4.74 9.14
CA GLU A 44 -3.29 6.10 9.43
C GLU A 44 -2.32 6.14 10.60
N ALA A 45 -2.66 5.49 11.71
CA ALA A 45 -1.80 5.49 12.87
C ALA A 45 -0.55 4.60 12.72
N ALA A 46 -0.59 3.60 11.83
CA ALA A 46 0.57 2.83 11.41
C ALA A 46 1.48 3.58 10.40
N GLY A 47 1.12 4.81 10.01
CA GLY A 47 1.82 5.58 8.97
C GLY A 47 1.63 5.04 7.54
N GLN A 48 0.70 4.11 7.34
CA GLN A 48 0.36 3.44 6.08
C GLN A 48 -0.95 3.96 5.48
N LYS A 49 -1.34 5.21 5.77
CA LYS A 49 -2.61 5.82 5.33
C LYS A 49 -2.90 5.67 3.83
N HIS A 50 -1.88 5.54 3.00
CA HIS A 50 -2.03 5.41 1.54
C HIS A 50 -2.28 3.99 1.03
N LEU A 51 -2.15 2.97 1.89
CA LEU A 51 -2.34 1.58 1.49
C LEU A 51 -3.80 1.31 1.07
N LEU A 52 -4.77 1.89 1.79
CA LEU A 52 -6.19 1.76 1.45
C LEU A 52 -6.50 2.33 0.07
N TYR A 53 -5.97 3.52 -0.24
CA TYR A 53 -6.15 4.14 -1.56
C TYR A 53 -5.46 3.34 -2.67
N LEU A 54 -4.31 2.75 -2.39
CA LEU A 54 -3.63 1.86 -3.34
C LEU A 54 -4.46 0.62 -3.65
N VAL A 55 -5.09 0.01 -2.64
CA VAL A 55 -5.99 -1.14 -2.81
C VAL A 55 -7.22 -0.75 -3.64
N LYS A 56 -7.85 0.38 -3.32
CA LYS A 56 -8.98 0.93 -4.10
C LYS A 56 -8.60 1.13 -5.58
N LEU A 57 -7.45 1.75 -5.83
CA LEU A 57 -6.95 1.98 -7.19
C LEU A 57 -6.72 0.69 -7.97
N ARG A 58 -6.09 -0.31 -7.34
CA ARG A 58 -5.80 -1.60 -7.99
C ARG A 58 -7.08 -2.34 -8.38
N LYS A 59 -8.14 -2.24 -7.58
CA LYS A 59 -9.43 -2.84 -7.91
C LYS A 59 -10.04 -2.20 -9.16
N LEU A 60 -10.01 -0.87 -9.24
CA LEU A 60 -10.56 -0.11 -10.37
C LEU A 60 -9.65 -0.16 -11.62
N TRP A 61 -8.45 -0.74 -11.51
CA TRP A 61 -7.38 -0.56 -12.50
C TRP A 61 -7.69 -1.13 -13.88
N PHE A 62 -8.41 -2.24 -13.98
CA PHE A 62 -8.75 -2.84 -15.28
C PHE A 62 -10.16 -2.47 -15.75
N GLU A 63 -10.96 -1.83 -14.88
CA GLU A 63 -12.36 -1.49 -15.13
C GLU A 63 -12.53 -0.03 -15.55
N GLU A 64 -11.82 0.89 -14.89
CA GLU A 64 -12.05 2.34 -14.99
C GLU A 64 -10.88 3.13 -15.61
N VAL A 65 -9.72 2.48 -15.78
CA VAL A 65 -8.54 3.05 -16.43
C VAL A 65 -8.56 2.66 -17.91
N ASP A 66 -8.01 3.51 -18.77
CA ASP A 66 -7.92 3.21 -20.19
C ASP A 66 -7.10 1.94 -20.46
N ALA A 67 -7.46 1.26 -21.55
CA ALA A 67 -6.88 -0.03 -21.90
C ALA A 67 -5.36 0.06 -22.16
N PHE A 68 -4.86 1.20 -22.64
CA PHE A 68 -3.43 1.37 -22.89
C PHE A 68 -2.65 1.40 -21.58
N LEU A 69 -3.06 2.23 -20.61
CA LEU A 69 -2.39 2.33 -19.33
C LEU A 69 -2.51 1.03 -18.52
N ALA A 70 -3.70 0.43 -18.50
CA ALA A 70 -3.95 -0.83 -17.79
C ALA A 70 -3.10 -1.99 -18.35
N LYS A 71 -2.89 -2.02 -19.67
CA LYS A 71 -2.05 -3.03 -20.33
C LYS A 71 -0.55 -2.77 -20.19
N ASN A 72 -0.11 -1.54 -19.92
CA ASN A 72 1.31 -1.21 -19.95
C ASN A 72 1.86 -0.72 -18.61
N SER A 73 1.05 -0.74 -17.55
CA SER A 73 1.47 -0.31 -16.22
C SER A 73 0.61 -0.88 -15.09
N TYR A 74 1.12 -0.79 -13.86
CA TYR A 74 0.40 -1.23 -12.66
C TYR A 74 0.74 -0.37 -11.42
N PRO A 75 -0.21 -0.11 -10.50
CA PRO A 75 0.04 0.68 -9.29
C PRO A 75 0.99 -0.05 -8.34
N ARG A 76 2.14 0.56 -8.07
CA ARG A 76 3.16 0.01 -7.18
C ARG A 76 2.96 0.45 -5.74
N ASN A 77 2.99 1.75 -5.49
CA ASN A 77 2.77 2.36 -4.17
C ASN A 77 2.44 3.85 -4.32
N ILE A 78 2.07 4.49 -3.21
CA ILE A 78 1.85 5.93 -3.10
C ILE A 78 2.81 6.46 -2.04
N SER A 79 3.54 7.52 -2.35
CA SER A 79 4.45 8.19 -1.42
C SER A 79 4.09 9.65 -1.24
N VAL A 80 4.56 10.24 -0.14
CA VAL A 80 4.45 11.68 0.10
C VAL A 80 5.85 12.25 0.18
N LEU A 81 6.16 13.14 -0.76
CA LEU A 81 7.34 13.97 -0.70
C LEU A 81 7.04 15.15 0.22
N SER A 82 7.72 15.16 1.36
CA SER A 82 7.70 16.28 2.28
C SER A 82 8.79 17.28 1.94
N GLN A 83 8.53 18.54 2.24
CA GLN A 83 9.46 19.64 2.00
C GLN A 83 9.54 20.54 3.23
N PHE A 84 10.70 21.11 3.43
CA PHE A 84 10.97 22.09 4.47
C PHE A 84 11.69 23.28 3.83
N THR A 85 11.16 24.48 4.05
CA THR A 85 11.79 25.73 3.64
C THR A 85 12.22 26.47 4.88
N VAL A 86 13.50 26.85 4.93
CA VAL A 86 13.98 27.73 6.01
C VAL A 86 13.34 29.09 5.77
N ASN A 87 12.56 29.55 6.74
CA ASN A 87 11.90 30.85 6.67
C ASN A 87 12.08 31.62 7.98
N ASN A 88 11.68 32.89 7.97
CA ASN A 88 11.79 33.76 9.13
C ASN A 88 11.06 33.20 10.36
N ASN A 89 9.93 32.50 10.19
CA ASN A 89 9.20 31.92 11.32
C ASN A 89 10.02 30.84 12.04
N VAL A 90 10.65 29.92 11.29
CA VAL A 90 11.51 28.89 11.88
C VAL A 90 12.73 29.52 12.55
N ILE A 91 13.33 30.54 11.93
CA ILE A 91 14.46 31.26 12.53
C ILE A 91 14.04 31.92 13.86
N GLN A 92 12.84 32.51 13.93
CA GLN A 92 12.30 33.11 15.16
C GLN A 92 11.97 32.06 16.23
N GLU A 93 11.46 30.89 15.86
CA GLU A 93 11.25 29.78 16.79
C GLU A 93 12.56 29.23 17.35
N CYS A 94 13.59 29.13 16.52
CA CYS A 94 14.93 28.75 16.96
C CYS A 94 15.59 29.82 17.85
N LEU A 95 15.31 31.11 17.60
CA LEU A 95 15.78 32.23 18.43
C LEU A 95 15.26 32.12 19.86
N LYS A 96 13.98 31.80 20.03
CA LYS A 96 13.35 31.69 21.36
C LYS A 96 13.93 30.59 22.24
N ALA A 97 14.61 29.60 21.67
CA ALA A 97 15.16 28.47 22.40
C ALA A 97 16.55 28.74 23.02
N ASN A 98 17.22 29.85 22.66
CA ASN A 98 18.51 30.33 23.21
C ASN A 98 19.68 29.31 23.24
N SER A 99 19.56 28.12 22.65
CA SER A 99 20.50 27.03 22.91
C SER A 99 21.64 26.85 21.89
N HIS A 100 21.60 27.44 20.69
CA HIS A 100 22.68 27.26 19.69
C HIS A 100 22.85 28.46 18.73
N THR A 101 23.60 29.48 19.14
CA THR A 101 23.85 30.70 18.34
C THR A 101 24.47 30.44 16.98
N ASP A 102 25.39 29.48 16.89
CA ASP A 102 26.09 29.15 15.65
C ASP A 102 25.16 28.50 14.63
N ILE A 103 24.30 27.58 15.09
CA ILE A 103 23.25 26.96 14.28
C ILE A 103 22.27 28.01 13.81
N LEU A 104 21.88 28.93 14.68
CA LEU A 104 20.96 30.00 14.33
C LEU A 104 21.53 30.89 13.22
N ASN A 105 22.81 31.26 13.32
CA ASN A 105 23.49 32.03 12.28
C ASN A 105 23.62 31.24 10.98
N ALA A 106 23.86 29.93 11.05
CA ALA A 106 23.85 29.07 9.88
C ALA A 106 22.46 28.97 9.24
N LEU A 107 21.38 28.83 10.03
CA LEU A 107 20.01 28.82 9.53
C LEU A 107 19.61 30.15 8.90
N LYS A 108 20.04 31.30 9.46
CA LYS A 108 19.84 32.61 8.84
C LYS A 108 20.47 32.69 7.43
N LYS A 109 21.65 32.10 7.23
CA LYS A 109 22.29 32.01 5.91
C LYS A 109 21.55 31.11 4.93
N LEU A 110 20.75 30.18 5.44
CA LEU A 110 19.93 29.27 4.64
C LEU A 110 18.51 29.81 4.39
N ASN A 111 18.18 31.03 4.79
CA ASN A 111 16.85 31.58 4.63
C ASN A 111 16.41 31.57 3.15
N GLY A 112 15.24 31.01 2.88
CA GLY A 112 14.72 30.76 1.53
C GLY A 112 15.19 29.45 0.90
N GLU A 113 16.25 28.80 1.40
CA GLU A 113 16.64 27.47 0.92
C GLU A 113 15.59 26.41 1.32
N THR A 114 15.43 25.42 0.45
CA THR A 114 14.39 24.41 0.54
C THR A 114 14.97 23.01 0.43
N PHE A 115 14.48 22.11 1.27
CA PHE A 115 15.05 20.79 1.49
C PHE A 115 13.97 19.71 1.50
N LYS A 116 14.30 18.53 0.98
CA LYS A 116 13.39 17.35 0.92
C LYS A 116 13.58 16.41 2.12
N HIS A 117 14.77 16.41 2.71
CA HIS A 117 15.10 15.53 3.83
C HIS A 117 15.98 16.24 4.85
N LEU A 118 15.85 15.84 6.13
CA LEU A 118 16.68 16.35 7.21
C LEU A 118 18.19 16.12 6.94
N LYS A 119 18.56 15.02 6.27
CA LYS A 119 19.94 14.72 5.87
C LYS A 119 20.55 15.84 4.99
N GLN A 120 19.75 16.45 4.12
CA GLN A 120 20.22 17.54 3.25
C GLN A 120 20.52 18.80 4.06
N ILE A 121 19.62 19.16 4.99
CA ILE A 121 19.82 20.29 5.91
C ILE A 121 21.07 20.05 6.77
N LYS A 122 21.23 18.86 7.34
CA LYS A 122 22.40 18.49 8.14
C LYS A 122 23.69 18.68 7.36
N ALA A 123 23.78 18.13 6.15
CA ALA A 123 24.97 18.27 5.29
C ALA A 123 25.26 19.75 4.96
N ARG A 124 24.20 20.54 4.72
CA ARG A 124 24.33 21.96 4.42
C ARG A 124 24.81 22.78 5.64
N LEU A 125 24.26 22.50 6.82
CA LEU A 125 24.69 23.11 8.08
C LEU A 125 26.13 22.74 8.41
N GLN A 126 26.53 21.48 8.27
CA GLN A 126 27.92 21.04 8.48
C GLN A 126 28.90 21.76 7.55
N LYS A 127 28.51 21.98 6.29
CA LYS A 127 29.33 22.75 5.35
C LYS A 127 29.50 24.21 5.76
N ILE A 128 28.47 24.84 6.33
CA ILE A 128 28.52 26.23 6.81
C ILE A 128 29.33 26.33 8.11
N LEU A 129 29.10 25.41 9.04
CA LEU A 129 29.73 25.37 10.36
C LEU A 129 31.16 24.82 10.31
N LYS A 130 31.54 24.13 9.23
CA LYS A 130 32.83 23.44 9.06
C LYS A 130 33.15 22.41 10.15
N ARG A 131 32.10 21.82 10.75
CA ARG A 131 32.20 20.77 11.76
C ARG A 131 30.98 19.85 11.70
N THR A 132 31.07 18.71 12.38
CA THR A 132 29.92 17.84 12.63
C THR A 132 28.97 18.46 13.65
N LEU A 133 27.71 18.01 13.62
CA LEU A 133 26.67 18.42 14.57
C LEU A 133 26.69 17.46 15.76
N SER A 134 26.59 17.98 16.98
CA SER A 134 26.49 17.16 18.19
C SER A 134 25.12 16.48 18.30
N SER A 135 24.98 15.49 19.18
CA SER A 135 23.70 14.81 19.42
C SER A 135 22.61 15.79 19.88
N GLU A 136 22.94 16.72 20.78
CA GLU A 136 22.02 17.76 21.28
C GLU A 136 21.54 18.68 20.15
N GLU A 137 22.45 19.09 19.26
CA GLU A 137 22.13 19.92 18.11
C GLU A 137 21.22 19.19 17.11
N LEU A 138 21.43 17.89 16.92
CA LEU A 138 20.61 17.06 16.06
C LEU A 138 19.20 16.86 16.63
N GLU A 139 19.08 16.70 17.95
CA GLU A 139 17.81 16.61 18.65
C GLU A 139 17.05 17.94 18.56
N PHE A 140 17.72 19.06 18.83
CA PHE A 140 17.17 20.40 18.68
C PHE A 140 16.60 20.63 17.27
N LEU A 141 17.36 20.30 16.23
CA LEU A 141 16.89 20.42 14.84
C LEU A 141 15.70 19.49 14.56
N GLY A 142 15.71 18.27 15.12
CA GLY A 142 14.60 17.33 14.98
C GLY A 142 13.29 17.85 15.58
N GLN A 143 13.36 18.57 16.70
CA GLN A 143 12.19 19.14 17.37
C GLN A 143 11.63 20.39 16.68
N LYS A 144 12.46 21.16 15.96
CA LYS A 144 12.06 22.44 15.36
C LYS A 144 11.80 22.38 13.85
N LEU A 145 12.46 21.48 13.13
CA LEU A 145 12.33 21.41 11.67
C LEU A 145 11.18 20.49 11.27
N HIS A 146 9.99 21.09 11.10
CA HIS A 146 8.81 20.35 10.68
C HIS A 146 8.68 20.28 9.15
N PHE A 147 8.99 19.13 8.59
CA PHE A 147 8.75 18.83 7.17
C PHE A 147 7.25 18.70 6.90
N LYS A 148 6.72 19.52 5.99
CA LYS A 148 5.30 19.48 5.62
C LYS A 148 5.12 18.63 4.37
N PRO A 149 4.05 17.82 4.28
CA PRO A 149 3.65 17.18 3.03
C PRO A 149 3.55 18.21 1.90
N HIS A 150 4.25 17.97 0.78
CA HIS A 150 4.26 18.87 -0.37
C HIS A 150 3.65 18.24 -1.62
N GLN A 151 4.03 16.99 -1.93
CA GLN A 151 3.51 16.27 -3.09
C GLN A 151 3.16 14.83 -2.73
N THR A 152 1.95 14.39 -3.05
CA THR A 152 1.56 12.99 -3.07
C THR A 152 1.86 12.41 -4.45
N ILE A 153 2.61 11.33 -4.51
CA ILE A 153 3.12 10.73 -5.75
C ILE A 153 2.57 9.31 -5.89
N LEU A 154 1.89 9.03 -7.00
CA LEU A 154 1.55 7.67 -7.40
C LEU A 154 2.72 7.07 -8.16
N HIS A 155 3.23 5.93 -7.70
CA HIS A 155 4.25 5.20 -8.42
C HIS A 155 3.63 4.08 -9.23
N LEU A 156 3.97 4.03 -10.51
CA LEU A 156 3.58 2.96 -11.42
C LEU A 156 4.80 2.11 -11.76
N THR A 157 4.62 0.80 -11.80
CA THR A 157 5.52 -0.08 -12.54
C THR A 157 5.08 -0.04 -13.99
N VAL A 158 5.99 0.16 -14.93
CA VAL A 158 5.70 0.20 -16.38
C VAL A 158 6.53 -0.82 -17.14
N TYR A 159 6.05 -1.20 -18.32
CA TYR A 159 6.66 -2.26 -19.14
C TYR A 159 8.08 -1.91 -19.55
N ASP A 160 8.27 -0.71 -20.11
CA ASP A 160 9.53 -0.24 -20.62
C ASP A 160 9.69 1.29 -20.45
N GLY A 161 10.85 1.79 -20.86
CA GLY A 161 11.17 3.21 -20.81
C GLY A 161 10.37 4.07 -21.80
N GLY A 162 9.90 3.51 -22.91
CA GLY A 162 9.07 4.20 -23.90
C GLY A 162 7.69 4.53 -23.31
N ILE A 163 7.07 3.57 -22.62
CA ILE A 163 5.84 3.78 -21.88
C ILE A 163 6.05 4.79 -20.75
N ALA A 164 7.12 4.67 -19.96
CA ALA A 164 7.44 5.68 -18.93
C ALA A 164 7.46 7.10 -19.53
N GLN A 165 8.07 7.25 -20.71
CA GLN A 165 8.18 8.54 -21.37
C GLN A 165 6.83 9.02 -21.93
N ALA A 166 6.03 8.14 -22.53
CA ALA A 166 4.68 8.46 -23.01
C ALA A 166 3.78 8.94 -21.85
N LEU A 167 3.82 8.25 -20.71
CA LEU A 167 3.07 8.64 -19.51
C LEU A 167 3.52 9.99 -18.94
N ARG A 168 4.81 10.33 -19.06
CA ARG A 168 5.31 11.64 -18.65
C ARG A 168 4.71 12.78 -19.46
N PHE A 169 4.51 12.60 -20.77
CA PHE A 169 3.89 13.62 -21.62
C PHE A 169 2.42 13.86 -21.27
N GLU A 170 1.71 12.81 -20.84
CA GLU A 170 0.28 12.86 -20.52
C GLU A 170 0.00 12.92 -18.99
N THR A 171 1.01 13.29 -18.19
CA THR A 171 0.94 13.22 -16.72
C THR A 171 -0.29 13.95 -16.18
N GLU A 172 -0.61 15.14 -16.70
CA GLU A 172 -1.76 15.91 -16.22
C GLU A 172 -3.10 15.24 -16.53
N ALA A 173 -3.24 14.62 -17.70
CA ALA A 173 -4.46 13.91 -18.07
C ALA A 173 -4.68 12.71 -17.13
N TYR A 174 -3.63 11.91 -16.90
CA TYR A 174 -3.69 10.79 -15.97
C TYR A 174 -3.90 11.22 -14.52
N LEU A 175 -3.31 12.34 -14.08
CA LEU A 175 -3.58 12.89 -12.75
C LEU A 175 -5.04 13.31 -12.60
N ARG A 176 -5.64 13.96 -13.62
CA ARG A 176 -7.08 14.28 -13.60
C ARG A 176 -7.94 13.02 -13.49
N MET A 177 -7.60 11.98 -14.26
CA MET A 177 -8.28 10.70 -14.18
C MET A 177 -8.16 10.06 -12.79
N PHE A 178 -6.95 9.95 -12.24
CA PHE A 178 -6.77 9.32 -10.93
C PHE A 178 -7.40 10.12 -9.79
N ASN A 179 -7.35 11.45 -9.84
CA ASN A 179 -8.05 12.29 -8.85
C ASN A 179 -9.59 12.17 -8.97
N ARG A 180 -10.12 11.81 -10.14
CA ARG A 180 -11.54 11.45 -10.29
C ARG A 180 -11.86 10.08 -9.68
N LEU A 181 -10.97 9.11 -9.82
CA LEU A 181 -11.13 7.75 -9.25
C LEU A 181 -10.91 7.70 -7.73
N LEU A 182 -10.03 8.57 -7.22
CA LEU A 182 -9.66 8.69 -5.82
C LEU A 182 -9.80 10.15 -5.36
N PRO A 183 -11.03 10.70 -5.30
CA PRO A 183 -11.24 12.10 -4.93
C PRO A 183 -10.77 12.42 -3.51
N GLU A 184 -10.68 11.41 -2.64
CA GLU A 184 -10.20 11.55 -1.27
C GLU A 184 -8.68 11.75 -1.20
N LEU A 185 -7.95 11.42 -2.27
CA LEU A 185 -6.49 11.49 -2.33
C LEU A 185 -6.05 12.49 -3.40
N LYS A 186 -5.58 13.66 -2.97
CA LYS A 186 -4.96 14.63 -3.88
C LYS A 186 -3.60 14.14 -4.37
N LEU A 187 -3.58 13.52 -5.55
CA LEU A 187 -2.38 13.14 -6.27
C LEU A 187 -1.80 14.35 -7.00
N ASN A 188 -0.51 14.59 -6.79
CA ASN A 188 0.22 15.71 -7.37
C ASN A 188 1.15 15.30 -8.51
N ASN A 189 1.59 14.04 -8.52
CA ASN A 189 2.54 13.55 -9.50
C ASN A 189 2.41 12.05 -9.73
N ILE A 190 2.90 11.59 -10.88
CA ILE A 190 3.03 10.18 -11.24
C ILE A 190 4.50 9.91 -11.52
N GLN A 191 5.06 8.84 -10.94
CA GLN A 191 6.42 8.42 -11.21
C GLN A 191 6.44 6.99 -11.70
N CYS A 192 7.01 6.79 -12.88
CA CYS A 192 7.13 5.48 -13.49
C CYS A 192 8.45 4.82 -13.09
N HIS A 193 8.39 3.53 -12.83
CA HIS A 193 9.54 2.65 -12.59
C HIS A 193 9.49 1.54 -13.64
N VAL A 194 10.52 1.46 -14.48
CA VAL A 194 10.64 0.33 -15.40
C VAL A 194 10.90 -0.92 -14.57
N GLY A 195 10.04 -1.92 -14.73
CA GLY A 195 10.11 -3.16 -13.97
C GLY A 195 9.38 -4.27 -14.69
N ASP A 196 9.53 -5.50 -14.19
CA ASP A 196 8.96 -6.68 -14.81
C ASP A 196 7.42 -6.71 -14.66
N LEU A 197 6.71 -6.11 -15.62
CA LEU A 197 5.28 -6.29 -15.79
C LEU A 197 4.94 -7.66 -16.36
N GLY A 198 5.88 -8.30 -17.05
CA GLY A 198 5.70 -9.60 -17.68
C GLY A 198 5.22 -10.62 -16.67
N GLN A 199 5.83 -10.67 -15.48
CA GLN A 199 5.42 -11.61 -14.45
C GLN A 199 4.04 -11.31 -13.82
N THR A 200 3.63 -10.04 -13.71
CA THR A 200 2.28 -9.68 -13.20
C THR A 200 1.19 -9.95 -14.23
N GLN A 201 1.44 -9.66 -15.51
CA GLN A 201 0.53 -10.01 -16.60
C GLN A 201 0.46 -11.51 -16.84
N PHE A 202 1.60 -12.20 -16.74
CA PHE A 202 1.68 -13.64 -16.76
C PHE A 202 0.84 -14.24 -15.63
N ASP A 203 0.99 -13.78 -14.39
CA ASP A 203 0.16 -14.23 -13.26
C ASP A 203 -1.35 -14.01 -13.51
N GLN A 204 -1.74 -12.84 -14.03
CA GLN A 204 -3.15 -12.54 -14.34
C GLN A 204 -3.68 -13.37 -15.51
N GLN A 205 -2.87 -13.63 -16.53
CA GLN A 205 -3.21 -14.55 -17.62
C GLN A 205 -3.42 -15.97 -17.10
N HIS A 206 -2.55 -16.46 -16.20
CA HIS A 206 -2.70 -17.78 -15.60
C HIS A 206 -3.95 -17.88 -14.72
N VAL A 207 -4.26 -16.83 -13.95
CA VAL A 207 -5.51 -16.78 -13.18
C VAL A 207 -6.74 -16.77 -14.10
N GLY A 208 -6.72 -16.00 -15.19
CA GLY A 208 -7.80 -15.95 -16.17
C GLY A 208 -8.03 -17.29 -16.89
N LEU A 209 -6.95 -17.95 -17.32
CA LEU A 209 -7.00 -19.30 -17.90
C LEU A 209 -7.53 -20.32 -16.87
N LEU A 210 -6.99 -20.28 -15.65
CA LEU A 210 -7.41 -21.18 -14.58
C LEU A 210 -8.88 -20.96 -14.19
N ALA A 211 -9.37 -19.73 -14.19
CA ALA A 211 -10.77 -19.42 -13.92
C ALA A 211 -11.71 -19.98 -15.00
N LYS A 212 -11.31 -19.92 -16.28
CA LYS A 212 -12.08 -20.48 -17.39
C LYS A 212 -12.20 -22.00 -17.28
N ASP A 213 -11.09 -22.67 -16.97
CA ASP A 213 -11.00 -24.14 -16.96
C ASP A 213 -11.18 -24.72 -15.55
N TRP A 214 -11.61 -23.91 -14.58
CA TRP A 214 -11.65 -24.28 -13.16
C TRP A 214 -12.47 -25.55 -12.88
N HIS A 215 -13.62 -25.66 -13.56
CA HIS A 215 -14.53 -26.80 -13.48
C HIS A 215 -13.96 -28.09 -14.09
N ILE A 216 -12.95 -27.98 -14.96
CA ILE A 216 -12.27 -29.11 -15.60
C ILE A 216 -11.12 -29.61 -14.71
N VAL A 217 -10.41 -28.69 -14.06
CA VAL A 217 -9.18 -29.00 -13.30
C VAL A 217 -9.43 -29.30 -11.82
N THR A 218 -10.65 -29.08 -11.32
CA THR A 218 -11.03 -29.35 -9.93
C THR A 218 -12.36 -30.13 -9.84
N PRO A 219 -12.55 -30.94 -8.79
CA PRO A 219 -13.77 -31.73 -8.64
C PRO A 219 -14.98 -30.85 -8.22
N PRO A 220 -16.22 -31.34 -8.37
CA PRO A 220 -17.46 -30.57 -8.08
C PRO A 220 -17.51 -29.94 -6.70
N GLU A 221 -16.97 -30.62 -5.69
CA GLU A 221 -16.95 -30.15 -4.30
C GLU A 221 -16.10 -28.89 -4.12
N VAL A 222 -15.23 -28.58 -5.09
CA VAL A 222 -14.36 -27.40 -5.13
C VAL A 222 -14.91 -26.33 -6.07
N HIS A 223 -15.11 -26.62 -7.36
CA HIS A 223 -15.48 -25.57 -8.32
C HIS A 223 -16.89 -24.99 -8.13
N LEU A 224 -17.79 -25.71 -7.46
CA LEU A 224 -19.10 -25.16 -7.11
C LEU A 224 -19.03 -24.18 -5.93
N ARG A 225 -17.97 -24.27 -5.10
CA ARG A 225 -17.84 -23.52 -3.85
C ARG A 225 -16.82 -22.40 -3.91
N CYS A 226 -15.85 -22.48 -4.83
CA CYS A 226 -14.86 -21.44 -4.99
C CYS A 226 -14.42 -21.22 -6.44
N SER A 227 -13.83 -20.06 -6.71
CA SER A 227 -13.26 -19.71 -8.02
C SER A 227 -11.93 -18.97 -7.88
N PRO A 228 -10.98 -19.13 -8.82
CA PRO A 228 -9.76 -18.34 -8.86
C PRO A 228 -10.07 -16.85 -8.93
N ALA A 229 -9.37 -16.05 -8.12
CA ALA A 229 -9.59 -14.61 -8.03
C ALA A 229 -8.36 -13.83 -8.52
N PHE A 230 -7.24 -14.00 -7.83
CA PHE A 230 -5.98 -13.35 -8.17
C PHE A 230 -4.81 -14.11 -7.56
N LEU A 231 -3.61 -13.82 -8.04
CA LEU A 231 -2.37 -14.37 -7.51
C LEU A 231 -1.63 -13.27 -6.75
N HIS A 232 -1.34 -13.52 -5.47
CA HIS A 232 -0.59 -12.62 -4.60
C HIS A 232 0.86 -13.10 -4.46
N ARG A 233 1.81 -12.40 -5.08
CA ARG A 233 3.24 -12.67 -4.89
C ARG A 233 3.79 -11.95 -3.67
N VAL A 234 4.28 -12.74 -2.72
CA VAL A 234 5.05 -12.27 -1.57
C VAL A 234 6.53 -12.12 -1.96
N SER A 235 7.04 -12.97 -2.87
CA SER A 235 8.39 -12.88 -3.45
C SER A 235 8.46 -13.56 -4.83
N ARG A 236 9.62 -13.47 -5.52
CA ARG A 236 9.81 -14.08 -6.86
C ARG A 236 9.51 -15.58 -6.92
N GLY A 237 9.70 -16.32 -5.82
CA GLY A 237 9.41 -17.75 -5.72
C GLY A 237 8.27 -18.09 -4.76
N HIS A 238 7.46 -17.11 -4.33
CA HIS A 238 6.38 -17.35 -3.39
C HIS A 238 5.11 -16.59 -3.80
N ALA A 239 4.23 -17.31 -4.48
CA ALA A 239 2.93 -16.86 -4.95
C ALA A 239 1.81 -17.63 -4.24
N VAL A 240 0.79 -16.88 -3.84
CA VAL A 240 -0.44 -17.41 -3.23
C VAL A 240 -1.58 -17.19 -4.21
N LEU A 241 -2.18 -18.27 -4.73
CA LEU A 241 -3.43 -18.19 -5.47
C LEU A 241 -4.56 -17.97 -4.47
N VAL A 242 -5.30 -16.87 -4.62
CA VAL A 242 -6.49 -16.59 -3.81
C VAL A 242 -7.73 -17.09 -4.54
N LEU A 243 -8.54 -17.88 -3.83
CA LEU A 243 -9.82 -18.40 -4.29
C LEU A 243 -10.95 -17.68 -3.54
N TYR A 244 -11.92 -17.14 -4.28
CA TYR A 244 -13.14 -16.62 -3.70
C TYR A 244 -14.10 -17.74 -3.35
N VAL A 245 -14.75 -17.65 -2.20
CA VAL A 245 -15.67 -18.65 -1.63
C VAL A 245 -16.98 -17.98 -1.24
N ASN A 246 -18.15 -18.58 -1.50
CA ASN A 246 -19.41 -17.86 -1.35
C ASN A 246 -19.82 -17.63 0.12
N SER A 247 -19.41 -18.50 1.04
CA SER A 247 -19.76 -18.39 2.46
C SER A 247 -18.62 -18.81 3.40
N LYS A 248 -18.74 -18.46 4.68
CA LYS A 248 -17.74 -18.78 5.70
C LYS A 248 -17.74 -20.26 6.01
N GLU A 249 -18.92 -20.86 6.00
CA GLU A 249 -19.17 -22.29 6.15
C GLU A 249 -18.48 -23.07 5.03
N GLU A 250 -18.62 -22.63 3.77
CA GLU A 250 -17.92 -23.24 2.64
C GLU A 250 -16.41 -23.06 2.72
N MET A 251 -15.92 -21.92 3.19
CA MET A 251 -14.49 -21.68 3.35
C MET A 251 -13.89 -22.57 4.44
N ASP A 252 -14.56 -22.71 5.57
CA ASP A 252 -14.12 -23.59 6.66
C ASP A 252 -14.19 -25.05 6.24
N LEU A 253 -15.17 -25.43 5.42
CA LEU A 253 -15.26 -26.74 4.80
C LEU A 253 -14.08 -26.98 3.85
N LEU A 254 -13.82 -26.08 2.90
CA LEU A 254 -12.72 -26.21 1.92
C LEU A 254 -11.34 -26.23 2.58
N LYS A 255 -11.15 -25.50 3.69
CA LYS A 255 -9.92 -25.55 4.50
C LYS A 255 -9.69 -26.92 5.16
N ARG A 256 -10.76 -27.65 5.48
CA ARG A 256 -10.69 -28.99 6.11
C ARG A 256 -10.69 -30.11 5.08
N THR A 257 -11.49 -29.98 4.04
CA THR A 257 -11.74 -31.02 3.03
C THR A 257 -12.09 -30.36 1.69
N PRO A 258 -11.25 -30.47 0.65
CA PRO A 258 -10.02 -31.27 0.61
C PRO A 258 -8.80 -30.63 1.30
N GLY A 259 -8.85 -29.35 1.64
CA GLY A 259 -7.71 -28.61 2.21
C GLY A 259 -6.88 -27.88 1.14
N ALA A 260 -6.21 -26.80 1.56
CA ALA A 260 -5.41 -25.95 0.66
C ALA A 260 -4.23 -26.70 0.02
N ASP A 261 -3.55 -27.55 0.80
CA ASP A 261 -2.38 -28.30 0.32
C ASP A 261 -2.76 -29.38 -0.68
N TRP A 262 -3.87 -30.08 -0.44
CA TRP A 262 -4.39 -31.06 -1.39
C TRP A 262 -4.77 -30.37 -2.70
N LEU A 263 -5.46 -29.22 -2.63
CA LEU A 263 -5.88 -28.51 -3.82
C LEU A 263 -4.68 -27.97 -4.62
N LEU A 264 -3.63 -27.54 -3.93
CA LEU A 264 -2.37 -27.13 -4.56
C LEU A 264 -1.72 -28.31 -5.30
N GLN A 265 -1.62 -29.48 -4.63
CA GLN A 265 -1.06 -30.69 -5.24
C GLN A 265 -1.88 -31.15 -6.45
N ASN A 266 -3.21 -31.14 -6.35
CA ASN A 266 -4.09 -31.48 -7.46
C ASN A 266 -3.88 -30.53 -8.66
N LEU A 267 -3.76 -29.22 -8.42
CA LEU A 267 -3.46 -28.25 -9.48
C LEU A 267 -2.08 -28.51 -10.11
N HIS A 268 -1.04 -28.79 -9.32
CA HIS A 268 0.30 -29.11 -9.83
C HIS A 268 0.39 -30.44 -10.57
N GLN A 269 -0.56 -31.36 -10.34
CA GLN A 269 -0.68 -32.61 -11.09
C GLN A 269 -1.41 -32.39 -12.42
N LYS A 270 -2.48 -31.59 -12.42
CA LYS A 270 -3.28 -31.31 -13.63
C LYS A 270 -2.62 -30.30 -14.57
N LEU A 271 -1.90 -29.33 -14.01
CA LEU A 271 -1.24 -28.24 -14.73
C LEU A 271 0.20 -28.09 -14.18
N PRO A 272 1.16 -28.93 -14.64
CA PRO A 272 2.54 -28.92 -14.15
C PRO A 272 3.25 -27.55 -14.28
N GLU A 273 2.88 -26.76 -15.29
CA GLU A 273 3.36 -25.40 -15.52
C GLU A 273 3.08 -24.45 -14.35
N LEU A 274 2.08 -24.74 -13.50
CA LEU A 274 1.75 -23.92 -12.34
C LEU A 274 2.66 -24.17 -11.12
N ARG A 275 3.56 -25.16 -11.16
CA ARG A 275 4.45 -25.49 -10.03
C ARG A 275 5.38 -24.34 -9.65
N ASP A 276 5.96 -23.71 -10.66
CA ASP A 276 6.86 -22.56 -10.47
C ASP A 276 6.07 -21.24 -10.31
N VAL A 277 4.76 -21.28 -10.57
CA VAL A 277 3.90 -20.09 -10.60
C VAL A 277 3.11 -19.93 -9.30
N ILE A 278 2.65 -21.01 -8.67
CA ILE A 278 1.79 -21.01 -7.48
C ILE A 278 2.41 -21.90 -6.41
N GLN A 279 2.67 -21.35 -5.23
CA GLN A 279 3.27 -22.08 -4.11
C GLN A 279 2.31 -22.29 -2.94
N ARG A 280 1.20 -21.55 -2.87
CA ARG A 280 0.17 -21.68 -1.83
C ARG A 280 -1.23 -21.35 -2.34
N ILE A 281 -2.23 -21.83 -1.62
CA ILE A 281 -3.64 -21.46 -1.84
C ILE A 281 -4.16 -20.71 -0.61
N GLY A 282 -4.83 -19.59 -0.86
CA GLY A 282 -5.60 -18.83 0.11
C GLY A 282 -7.08 -18.84 -0.24
N PHE A 283 -7.94 -18.76 0.77
CA PHE A 283 -9.39 -18.63 0.60
C PHE A 283 -9.84 -17.26 1.12
N ALA A 284 -10.73 -16.60 0.37
CA ALA A 284 -11.35 -15.34 0.74
C ALA A 284 -12.85 -15.40 0.47
N LEU A 285 -13.66 -14.72 1.28
CA LEU A 285 -15.11 -14.64 1.03
C LEU A 285 -15.40 -13.79 -0.20
N LYS A 286 -16.37 -14.25 -1.00
CA LYS A 286 -16.90 -13.55 -2.17
C LYS A 286 -17.71 -12.31 -1.75
N HIS A 287 -18.28 -12.30 -0.54
CA HIS A 287 -18.94 -11.13 0.05
C HIS A 287 -18.17 -10.55 1.26
N GLU A 288 -17.31 -9.58 0.95
CA GLU A 288 -17.27 -8.21 1.52
C GLU A 288 -16.62 -7.27 0.48
N LEU A 289 -17.06 -7.39 -0.79
CA LEU A 289 -16.72 -6.45 -1.86
C LEU A 289 -17.94 -6.15 -2.74
N ASP A 290 -19.15 -6.19 -2.15
CA ASP A 290 -20.31 -5.46 -2.68
C ASP A 290 -19.99 -3.97 -2.65
N LEU A 291 -19.35 -3.50 -3.72
CA LEU A 291 -19.23 -2.10 -4.06
C LEU A 291 -20.54 -1.55 -4.67
N GLU A 292 -21.68 -2.21 -4.45
CA GLU A 292 -22.96 -1.56 -4.70
C GLU A 292 -23.20 -0.36 -3.76
N GLN A 293 -22.38 -0.18 -2.71
CA GLN A 293 -22.33 1.07 -1.93
C GLN A 293 -21.30 2.12 -2.42
N ILE A 294 -20.59 1.89 -3.54
CA ILE A 294 -19.92 2.98 -4.30
C ILE A 294 -20.82 3.45 -5.46
N ARG A 295 -22.13 3.40 -5.25
CA ARG A 295 -23.10 4.23 -5.95
C ARG A 295 -23.97 4.97 -4.95
N LEU A 296 -23.38 5.91 -4.21
CA LEU A 296 -24.18 6.90 -3.49
C LEU A 296 -23.54 8.28 -3.60
N ARG A 297 -24.02 9.01 -4.61
CA ARG A 297 -24.12 10.47 -4.76
C ARG A 297 -22.83 11.29 -4.69
#